data_AF-A0A2V9HAB2-F1
#
_entry.id   AF-A0A2V9HAB2-F1
#
_cell.length_a   1.000
_cell.length_b   1.000
_cell.length_c   1.000
_cell.angle_alpha   90.00
_cell.angle_beta   90.00
_cell.angle_gamma   90.00
#
_symmetry.space_group_name_H-M   'P 1'
#
loop_
_entity.id
_entity.type
_entity.pdbx_description
1 polymer ?
#
loop_
_entity_poly.entity_id
_entity_poly.type
_entity_poly.pdbx_seq_one_letter_code
_entity_poly.pdbx_strand_id
1 'polypeptide(L)'
;MKTLLHRNRSARQLDDEIQFHLDQQIAENISAGMSPDEARCAAQRTFGNPTFLKEKARDTWGWIWLDQAGQDLRYGLRTLRNSPNFTAVAVLTLALGIGANTAIFSLLDGLVLRDLSVPHPEQLVRFGAHVPGDDYAALSLPMFQELSRSQEVFSGTFAWWPDIVFDAEIDGSLARADVWGVDNNFYRELGAVPEIGRLFDSEDENLSANAAAQVAVLSYGFWQSHYGGAADVIGKTLKIDRIPFTIIGVTRKGFTGLSAYMEMGVTLPLPARQLFGGEADVQKYLQRRAARWLQAAGRLRPGVTLEQARAQLGSLWPEIRQEMVPPDKTFADLGRFR
;
A
#
# COMPACT_ATOMS: atom_id res chain seq x y z
N MET A 1 -43.28 19.04 2.29
CA MET A 1 -44.18 20.11 2.80
C MET A 1 -43.48 21.47 2.95
N LYS A 2 -42.18 21.54 3.28
CA LYS A 2 -41.40 22.80 3.33
C LYS A 2 -41.20 23.49 1.96
N THR A 3 -41.13 22.74 0.86
CA THR A 3 -40.94 23.24 -0.51
C THR A 3 -42.12 24.07 -1.05
N LEU A 4 -43.35 23.69 -0.73
CA LEU A 4 -44.56 24.43 -1.13
C LEU A 4 -44.67 25.80 -0.46
N LEU A 5 -44.14 25.94 0.77
CA LEU A 5 -44.16 27.20 1.52
C LEU A 5 -43.17 28.24 0.97
N HIS A 6 -42.03 27.81 0.43
CA HIS A 6 -41.08 28.71 -0.23
C HIS A 6 -41.61 29.23 -1.57
N ARG A 7 -42.29 28.36 -2.35
CA ARG A 7 -42.94 28.73 -3.62
C ARG A 7 -43.89 29.93 -3.48
N ASN A 8 -44.68 29.97 -2.41
CA ASN A 8 -45.65 31.05 -2.18
C ASN A 8 -44.99 32.36 -1.69
N ARG A 9 -43.83 32.27 -1.02
CA ARG A 9 -43.11 33.46 -0.55
C ARG A 9 -42.37 34.17 -1.68
N SER A 10 -41.64 33.42 -2.51
CA SER A 10 -40.89 34.01 -3.63
C SER A 10 -41.83 34.56 -4.72
N ALA A 11 -42.97 33.90 -4.97
CA ALA A 11 -43.98 34.42 -5.90
C ALA A 11 -44.59 35.75 -5.42
N ARG A 12 -44.86 35.87 -4.10
CA ARG A 12 -45.35 37.14 -3.51
C ARG A 12 -44.31 38.24 -3.58
N GLN A 13 -43.05 37.92 -3.27
CA GLN A 13 -41.96 38.90 -3.33
C GLN A 13 -41.76 39.45 -4.75
N LEU A 14 -41.88 38.61 -5.78
CA LEU A 14 -41.82 39.03 -7.17
C LEU A 14 -43.03 39.89 -7.58
N ASP A 15 -44.22 39.59 -7.07
CA ASP A 15 -45.42 40.41 -7.28
C ASP A 15 -45.27 41.80 -6.63
N ASP A 16 -44.74 41.84 -5.41
CA ASP A 16 -44.48 43.07 -4.66
C ASP A 16 -43.43 43.94 -5.37
N GLU A 17 -42.36 43.33 -5.89
CA GLU A 17 -41.28 44.02 -6.60
C GLU A 17 -41.72 44.57 -7.96
N ILE A 18 -42.58 43.83 -8.69
CA ILE A 18 -43.19 44.32 -9.94
C ILE A 18 -44.14 45.49 -9.68
N GLN A 19 -44.96 45.42 -8.63
CA GLN A 19 -45.86 46.52 -8.26
C GLN A 19 -45.08 47.76 -7.82
N PHE A 20 -44.02 47.57 -7.03
CA PHE A 20 -43.15 48.67 -6.61
C PHE A 20 -42.57 49.46 -7.80
N HIS A 21 -42.09 48.76 -8.83
CA HIS A 21 -41.55 49.42 -10.03
C HIS A 21 -42.63 50.12 -10.86
N LEU A 22 -43.84 49.55 -10.95
CA LEU A 22 -44.96 50.19 -11.62
C LEU A 22 -45.40 51.46 -10.88
N ASP A 23 -45.54 51.40 -9.56
CA ASP A 23 -45.91 52.55 -8.73
C ASP A 23 -44.86 53.66 -8.79
N GLN A 24 -43.57 53.31 -8.80
CA GLN A 24 -42.48 54.26 -8.97
C GLN A 24 -42.55 54.97 -10.33
N GLN A 25 -42.74 54.23 -11.44
CA GLN A 25 -42.87 54.85 -12.77
C GLN A 25 -44.12 55.72 -12.89
N ILE A 26 -45.22 55.33 -12.26
CA ILE A 26 -46.44 56.16 -12.21
C ILE A 26 -46.14 57.46 -11.47
N ALA A 27 -45.48 57.41 -10.31
CA ALA A 27 -45.12 58.59 -9.54
C ALA A 27 -44.16 59.53 -10.29
N GLU A 28 -43.15 58.97 -10.99
CA GLU A 28 -42.22 59.74 -11.82
C GLU A 28 -42.95 60.42 -13.00
N ASN A 29 -43.84 59.71 -13.69
CA ASN A 29 -44.64 60.27 -14.78
C ASN A 29 -45.60 61.37 -14.31
N ILE A 30 -46.20 61.23 -13.12
CA ILE A 30 -47.01 62.28 -12.50
C ILE A 30 -46.15 63.50 -12.15
N SER A 31 -44.95 63.29 -11.60
CA SER A 31 -44.01 64.37 -11.27
C SER A 31 -43.49 65.11 -12.50
N ALA A 32 -43.42 64.44 -13.65
CA ALA A 32 -43.10 65.00 -14.96
C ALA A 32 -44.27 65.75 -15.61
N GLY A 33 -45.43 65.85 -14.94
CA GLY A 33 -46.57 66.67 -15.36
C GLY A 33 -47.68 65.92 -16.10
N MET A 34 -47.67 64.58 -16.13
CA MET A 34 -48.76 63.79 -16.72
C MET A 34 -49.97 63.70 -15.78
N SER A 35 -51.16 63.57 -16.36
CA SER A 35 -52.36 63.24 -15.59
C SER A 35 -52.26 61.81 -15.01
N PRO A 36 -52.90 61.50 -13.87
CA PRO A 36 -52.80 60.19 -13.21
C PRO A 36 -53.19 59.01 -14.10
N ASP A 37 -54.17 59.20 -15.00
CA ASP A 37 -54.64 58.15 -15.90
C ASP A 37 -53.68 57.93 -17.09
N GLU A 38 -53.07 59.01 -17.60
CA GLU A 38 -52.04 58.92 -18.63
C GLU A 38 -50.74 58.29 -18.09
N ALA A 39 -50.35 58.65 -16.87
CA ALA A 39 -49.17 58.10 -16.18
C ALA A 39 -49.27 56.58 -15.98
N ARG A 40 -50.47 56.07 -15.63
CA ARG A 40 -50.75 54.62 -15.52
C ARG A 40 -50.65 53.91 -16.85
N CYS A 41 -51.28 54.45 -17.90
CA CYS A 41 -51.20 53.89 -19.24
C CYS A 41 -49.77 53.88 -19.79
N ALA A 42 -49.00 54.94 -19.53
CA ALA A 42 -47.59 55.04 -19.93
C ALA A 42 -46.72 54.02 -19.18
N ALA A 43 -46.86 53.90 -17.86
CA ALA A 43 -46.11 52.92 -17.06
C ALA A 43 -46.40 51.47 -17.50
N GLN A 44 -47.67 51.13 -17.76
CA GLN A 44 -48.04 49.80 -18.25
C GLN A 44 -47.46 49.49 -19.64
N ARG A 45 -47.40 50.48 -20.55
CA ARG A 45 -46.79 50.31 -21.87
C ARG A 45 -45.27 50.13 -21.81
N THR A 46 -44.60 50.85 -20.91
CA THR A 46 -43.15 50.80 -20.73
C THR A 46 -42.71 49.51 -20.03
N PHE A 47 -43.46 49.03 -19.03
CA PHE A 47 -43.15 47.80 -18.28
C PHE A 47 -43.38 46.52 -19.11
N GLY A 48 -44.22 46.57 -20.15
CA GLY A 48 -44.48 45.44 -21.05
C GLY A 48 -45.47 44.43 -20.48
N ASN A 49 -45.35 43.14 -20.86
CA ASN A 49 -46.24 42.07 -20.37
C ASN A 49 -45.69 41.49 -19.05
N PRO A 50 -46.23 41.89 -17.87
CA PRO A 50 -45.75 41.41 -16.58
C PRO A 50 -45.93 39.90 -16.39
N THR A 51 -46.90 39.29 -17.08
CA THR A 51 -47.15 37.84 -17.01
C THR A 51 -45.99 37.05 -17.63
N PHE A 52 -45.43 37.53 -18.74
CA PHE A 52 -44.31 36.88 -19.42
C PHE A 52 -43.01 36.98 -18.62
N LEU A 53 -42.74 38.12 -17.99
CA LEU A 53 -41.59 38.31 -17.10
C LEU A 53 -41.67 37.40 -15.85
N LYS A 54 -42.87 37.24 -15.28
CA LYS A 54 -43.11 36.31 -14.18
C LYS A 54 -42.87 34.86 -14.60
N GLU A 55 -43.31 34.46 -15.80
CA GLU A 55 -43.15 33.11 -16.31
C GLU A 55 -41.67 32.76 -16.53
N LYS A 56 -40.91 33.66 -17.15
CA LYS A 56 -39.46 33.50 -17.39
C LYS A 56 -38.63 33.47 -16.10
N ALA A 57 -39.00 34.29 -15.11
CA ALA A 57 -38.39 34.27 -13.78
C ALA A 57 -38.68 32.95 -13.04
N ARG A 58 -39.87 32.38 -13.23
CA ARG A 58 -40.28 31.10 -12.65
C ARG A 58 -39.45 29.94 -13.19
N ASP A 59 -39.21 29.90 -14.50
CA ASP A 59 -38.40 28.87 -15.16
C ASP A 59 -36.92 28.88 -14.74
N THR A 60 -36.42 30.02 -14.26
CA THR A 60 -35.02 30.19 -13.84
C THR A 60 -34.81 29.80 -12.37
N TRP A 61 -35.87 29.64 -11.58
CA TRP A 61 -35.75 29.26 -10.17
C TRP A 61 -35.36 27.79 -10.02
N GLY A 62 -34.18 27.58 -9.43
CA GLY A 62 -33.55 26.29 -9.11
C GLY A 62 -34.32 25.38 -8.13
N TRP A 63 -35.65 25.43 -8.11
CA TRP A 63 -36.52 24.55 -7.34
C TRP A 63 -37.35 23.65 -8.25
N ILE A 64 -37.53 24.04 -9.52
CA ILE A 64 -38.22 23.22 -10.53
C ILE A 64 -37.41 21.95 -10.83
N TRP A 65 -36.09 22.04 -10.96
CA TRP A 65 -35.26 20.85 -11.22
C TRP A 65 -35.28 19.83 -10.07
N LEU A 66 -35.47 20.27 -8.81
CA LEU A 66 -35.62 19.37 -7.67
C LEU A 66 -36.98 18.65 -7.69
N ASP A 67 -38.06 19.38 -8.01
CA ASP A 67 -39.38 18.79 -8.16
C ASP A 67 -39.45 17.85 -9.38
N GLN A 68 -38.78 18.21 -10.49
CA GLN A 68 -38.61 17.36 -11.67
C GLN A 68 -37.79 16.12 -11.34
N ALA A 69 -36.63 16.25 -10.69
CA ALA A 69 -35.83 15.10 -10.25
C ALA A 69 -36.61 14.17 -9.30
N GLY A 70 -37.44 14.74 -8.41
CA GLY A 70 -38.32 13.96 -7.54
C GLY A 70 -39.43 13.23 -8.29
N GLN A 71 -40.05 13.87 -9.30
CA GLN A 71 -41.03 13.24 -10.18
C GLN A 71 -40.40 12.13 -11.01
N ASP A 72 -39.22 12.37 -11.60
CA ASP A 72 -38.47 11.41 -12.40
C ASP A 72 -38.04 10.20 -11.57
N LEU A 73 -37.55 10.42 -10.34
CA LEU A 73 -37.20 9.34 -9.41
C LEU A 73 -38.42 8.47 -9.07
N ARG A 74 -39.57 9.09 -8.79
CA ARG A 74 -40.82 8.39 -8.48
C ARG A 74 -41.35 7.61 -9.68
N TYR A 75 -41.28 8.19 -10.87
CA TYR A 75 -41.63 7.51 -12.12
C TYR A 75 -40.69 6.34 -12.39
N GLY A 76 -39.38 6.53 -12.25
CA GLY A 76 -38.37 5.48 -12.37
C GLY A 76 -38.62 4.31 -11.43
N LEU A 77 -38.85 4.58 -10.14
CA LEU A 77 -39.21 3.57 -9.14
C LEU A 77 -40.48 2.79 -9.50
N ARG A 78 -41.51 3.47 -10.04
CA ARG A 78 -42.74 2.82 -10.48
C ARG A 78 -42.49 1.92 -11.69
N THR A 79 -41.69 2.36 -12.65
CA THR A 79 -41.29 1.57 -13.82
C THR A 79 -40.50 0.33 -13.42
N LEU A 80 -39.56 0.46 -12.47
CA LEU A 80 -38.80 -0.67 -11.94
C LEU A 80 -39.71 -1.70 -11.25
N ARG A 81 -40.70 -1.25 -10.47
CA ARG A 81 -41.70 -2.15 -9.84
C ARG A 81 -42.61 -2.85 -10.85
N ASN A 82 -42.91 -2.21 -11.97
CA ASN A 82 -43.76 -2.79 -13.02
C ASN A 82 -43.03 -3.82 -13.90
N SER A 83 -41.69 -3.81 -13.90
CA SER A 83 -40.85 -4.71 -14.71
C SER A 83 -39.88 -5.51 -13.82
N PRO A 84 -40.38 -6.42 -12.96
CA PRO A 84 -39.58 -7.07 -11.91
C PRO A 84 -38.45 -7.94 -12.45
N ASN A 85 -38.66 -8.68 -13.55
CA ASN A 85 -37.65 -9.59 -14.10
C ASN A 85 -36.45 -8.82 -14.69
N PHE A 86 -36.71 -7.77 -15.47
CA PHE A 86 -35.66 -6.92 -16.03
C PHE A 86 -34.89 -6.19 -14.92
N THR A 87 -35.62 -5.63 -13.95
CA THR A 87 -35.03 -4.95 -12.79
C THR A 87 -34.14 -5.91 -11.98
N ALA A 88 -34.58 -7.15 -11.75
CA ALA A 88 -33.79 -8.13 -11.02
C ALA A 88 -32.46 -8.45 -11.73
N VAL A 89 -32.50 -8.69 -13.05
CA VAL A 89 -31.28 -8.94 -13.84
C VAL A 89 -30.34 -7.73 -13.82
N ALA A 90 -30.89 -6.52 -13.99
CA ALA A 90 -30.10 -5.29 -13.95
C ALA A 90 -29.46 -5.06 -12.58
N VAL A 91 -30.21 -5.21 -11.49
CA VAL A 91 -29.72 -5.08 -10.11
C VAL A 91 -28.67 -6.13 -9.80
N LEU A 92 -28.88 -7.39 -10.18
CA LEU A 92 -27.91 -8.47 -9.97
C LEU A 92 -26.61 -8.20 -10.74
N THR A 93 -26.71 -7.77 -11.99
CA THR A 93 -25.52 -7.43 -12.81
C THR A 93 -24.75 -6.26 -12.20
N LEU A 94 -25.45 -5.20 -11.78
CA LEU A 94 -24.84 -4.04 -11.15
C LEU A 94 -24.22 -4.40 -9.79
N ALA A 95 -24.92 -5.20 -8.98
CA ALA A 95 -24.45 -5.67 -7.69
C ALA A 95 -23.21 -6.57 -7.83
N LEU A 96 -23.18 -7.43 -8.85
CA LEU A 96 -22.02 -8.28 -9.12
C LEU A 96 -20.83 -7.43 -9.60
N GLY A 97 -21.04 -6.47 -10.50
CA GLY A 97 -19.98 -5.59 -10.99
C GLY A 97 -19.39 -4.68 -9.90
N ILE A 98 -20.26 -4.06 -9.09
CA ILE A 98 -19.83 -3.24 -7.95
C ILE A 98 -19.17 -4.14 -6.90
N GLY A 99 -19.84 -5.23 -6.51
CA GLY A 99 -19.38 -6.14 -5.47
C GLY A 99 -18.05 -6.81 -5.80
N ALA A 100 -17.86 -7.27 -7.04
CA ALA A 100 -16.59 -7.87 -7.47
C ALA A 100 -15.45 -6.85 -7.47
N ASN A 101 -15.67 -5.66 -8.00
CA ASN A 101 -14.66 -4.59 -7.98
C ASN A 101 -14.33 -4.17 -6.54
N THR A 102 -15.35 -3.95 -5.71
CA THR A 102 -15.16 -3.63 -4.28
C THR A 102 -14.45 -4.75 -3.53
N ALA A 103 -14.76 -6.02 -3.79
CA ALA A 103 -14.10 -7.16 -3.16
C ALA A 103 -12.61 -7.25 -3.57
N ILE A 104 -12.29 -7.06 -4.85
CA ILE A 104 -10.91 -7.03 -5.34
C ILE A 104 -10.15 -5.86 -4.68
N PHE A 105 -10.73 -4.66 -4.66
CA PHE A 105 -10.10 -3.50 -4.02
C PHE A 105 -9.98 -3.67 -2.50
N SER A 106 -10.96 -4.27 -1.82
CA SER A 106 -10.89 -4.54 -0.37
C SER A 106 -9.85 -5.61 -0.05
N LEU A 107 -9.72 -6.61 -0.91
CA LEU A 107 -8.66 -7.62 -0.80
C LEU A 107 -7.29 -6.99 -1.06
N LEU A 108 -7.16 -6.14 -2.08
CA LEU A 108 -5.91 -5.41 -2.35
C LEU A 108 -5.57 -4.43 -1.23
N ASP A 109 -6.53 -3.67 -0.71
CA ASP A 109 -6.34 -2.77 0.43
C ASP A 109 -5.91 -3.59 1.67
N GLY A 110 -6.60 -4.68 1.96
CA GLY A 110 -6.25 -5.61 3.03
C GLY A 110 -4.93 -6.36 2.83
N LEU A 111 -4.44 -6.52 1.59
CA LEU A 111 -3.19 -7.21 1.23
C LEU A 111 -2.01 -6.27 0.95
N VAL A 112 -2.23 -5.00 0.66
CA VAL A 112 -1.18 -4.03 0.25
C VAL A 112 -1.03 -2.91 1.29
N LEU A 113 -2.10 -2.52 1.99
CA LEU A 113 -2.12 -1.32 2.85
C LEU A 113 -2.14 -1.64 4.34
N ARG A 114 -1.99 -2.91 4.74
CA ARG A 114 -1.71 -3.21 6.15
C ARG A 114 -0.28 -2.82 6.44
N ASP A 115 -0.10 -1.74 7.20
CA ASP A 115 1.21 -1.26 7.63
C ASP A 115 2.01 -2.41 8.21
N LEU A 116 3.20 -2.62 7.66
CA LEU A 116 4.18 -3.53 8.23
C LEU A 116 4.34 -3.13 9.70
N SER A 117 4.17 -4.07 10.63
CA SER A 117 4.11 -3.80 12.08
C SER A 117 5.49 -3.52 12.68
N VAL A 118 6.18 -2.57 12.06
CA VAL A 118 7.54 -2.12 12.33
C VAL A 118 7.52 -0.59 12.45
N PRO A 119 8.44 0.01 13.22
CA PRO A 119 8.53 1.46 13.31
C PRO A 119 8.82 2.08 11.93
N HIS A 120 8.14 3.18 11.61
CA HIS A 120 8.36 3.97 10.39
C HIS A 120 8.44 3.11 9.10
N PRO A 121 7.40 2.34 8.73
CA PRO A 121 7.42 1.47 7.56
C PRO A 121 7.66 2.25 6.26
N GLU A 122 7.26 3.53 6.20
CA GLU A 122 7.46 4.43 5.06
C GLU A 122 8.94 4.69 4.73
N GLN A 123 9.85 4.44 5.68
CA GLN A 123 11.29 4.60 5.48
C GLN A 123 11.95 3.32 4.96
N LEU A 124 11.28 2.17 5.00
CA LEU A 124 11.85 0.91 4.53
C LEU A 124 11.73 0.80 3.02
N VAL A 125 12.88 0.71 2.35
CA VAL A 125 12.96 0.61 0.90
C VAL A 125 13.72 -0.65 0.53
N ARG A 126 13.05 -1.52 -0.24
CA ARG A 126 13.70 -2.66 -0.89
C ARG A 126 14.52 -2.18 -2.08
N PHE A 127 15.72 -2.72 -2.23
CA PHE A 127 16.58 -2.44 -3.38
C PHE A 127 17.23 -3.72 -3.89
N GLY A 128 17.60 -3.72 -5.17
CA GLY A 128 18.18 -4.88 -5.84
C GLY A 128 18.76 -4.52 -7.20
N ALA A 129 19.25 -5.53 -7.90
CA ALA A 129 19.68 -5.37 -9.27
C ALA A 129 18.47 -5.16 -10.18
N HIS A 130 18.58 -4.28 -11.18
CA HIS A 130 17.61 -4.24 -12.27
C HIS A 130 18.07 -5.17 -13.40
N VAL A 131 17.25 -6.18 -13.72
CA VAL A 131 17.38 -7.02 -14.92
C VAL A 131 16.04 -7.03 -15.66
N PRO A 132 16.04 -7.21 -16.99
CA PRO A 132 14.78 -7.31 -17.73
C PRO A 132 13.86 -8.38 -17.13
N GLY A 133 12.67 -7.96 -16.67
CA GLY A 133 11.68 -8.84 -16.04
C GLY A 133 11.78 -9.00 -14.53
N ASP A 134 12.79 -8.43 -13.87
CA ASP A 134 12.92 -8.40 -12.40
C ASP A 134 13.58 -7.09 -11.93
N ASP A 135 12.76 -6.20 -11.37
CA ASP A 135 13.17 -4.89 -10.87
C ASP A 135 13.93 -4.96 -9.53
N TYR A 136 13.93 -6.11 -8.86
CA TYR A 136 14.58 -6.33 -7.55
C TYR A 136 15.35 -7.65 -7.55
N ALA A 137 16.10 -7.90 -8.61
CA ALA A 137 16.84 -9.13 -8.75
C ALA A 137 17.87 -9.28 -7.64
N ALA A 138 18.03 -10.54 -7.24
CA ALA A 138 18.84 -10.91 -6.11
C ALA A 138 20.30 -10.43 -6.27
N LEU A 139 20.89 -10.04 -5.15
CA LEU A 139 22.29 -9.66 -5.03
C LEU A 139 23.12 -10.89 -4.60
N SER A 140 24.41 -10.85 -4.89
CA SER A 140 25.37 -11.71 -4.19
C SER A 140 25.80 -11.04 -2.88
N LEU A 141 26.32 -11.83 -1.93
CA LEU A 141 26.78 -11.29 -0.65
C LEU A 141 27.84 -10.19 -0.82
N PRO A 142 28.89 -10.33 -1.66
CA PRO A 142 29.86 -9.27 -1.87
C PRO A 142 29.25 -7.99 -2.47
N MET A 143 28.24 -8.13 -3.35
CA MET A 143 27.52 -6.96 -3.89
C MET A 143 26.75 -6.22 -2.80
N PHE A 144 26.06 -6.95 -1.92
CA PHE A 144 25.34 -6.35 -0.81
C PHE A 144 26.29 -5.68 0.18
N GLN A 145 27.42 -6.31 0.53
CA GLN A 145 28.42 -5.74 1.42
C GLN A 145 28.99 -4.43 0.88
N GLU A 146 29.34 -4.39 -0.40
CA GLU A 146 29.87 -3.16 -1.02
C GLU A 146 28.83 -2.05 -1.07
N LEU A 147 27.58 -2.38 -1.43
CA LEU A 147 26.48 -1.40 -1.42
C LEU A 147 26.22 -0.87 -0.01
N SER A 148 26.15 -1.76 0.98
CA SER A 148 25.94 -1.41 2.38
C SER A 148 27.04 -0.49 2.93
N ARG A 149 28.29 -0.69 2.50
CA ARG A 149 29.46 0.10 2.88
C ARG A 149 29.49 1.49 2.22
N SER A 150 29.10 1.57 0.94
CA SER A 150 29.30 2.76 0.11
C SER A 150 28.05 3.66 0.01
N GLN A 151 26.89 3.19 0.46
CA GLN A 151 25.67 4.00 0.55
C GLN A 151 25.74 5.02 1.71
N GLU A 152 25.03 6.14 1.55
CA GLU A 152 24.85 7.15 2.62
C GLU A 152 23.38 7.52 2.86
N VAL A 153 22.46 7.00 2.05
CA VAL A 153 21.02 7.32 2.08
C VAL A 153 20.25 6.55 3.14
N PHE A 154 20.78 5.40 3.58
CA PHE A 154 20.18 4.56 4.61
C PHE A 154 20.85 4.76 5.97
N SER A 155 20.04 4.67 7.02
CA SER A 155 20.49 4.60 8.42
C SER A 155 21.06 3.22 8.74
N GLY A 156 20.47 2.18 8.14
CA GLY A 156 21.00 0.83 8.11
C GLY A 156 20.43 0.05 6.93
N THR A 157 21.16 -0.98 6.50
CA THR A 157 20.74 -1.90 5.45
C THR A 157 20.79 -3.31 5.98
N PHE A 158 19.88 -4.14 5.50
CA PHE A 158 19.83 -5.55 5.84
C PHE A 158 19.53 -6.42 4.61
N ALA A 159 20.00 -7.65 4.65
CA ALA A 159 19.76 -8.66 3.63
C ALA A 159 19.13 -9.92 4.22
N TRP A 160 18.43 -10.64 3.35
CA TRP A 160 17.87 -11.94 3.66
C TRP A 160 17.86 -12.82 2.42
N TRP A 161 17.74 -14.13 2.60
CA TRP A 161 17.30 -15.01 1.54
C TRP A 161 15.90 -15.53 1.83
N PRO A 162 15.01 -15.52 0.82
CA PRO A 162 13.60 -15.78 1.02
C PRO A 162 13.31 -17.26 1.26
N ASP A 163 12.12 -17.46 1.85
CA ASP A 163 11.45 -18.69 2.25
C ASP A 163 11.80 -19.93 1.43
N ILE A 164 12.53 -20.84 2.07
CA ILE A 164 12.66 -22.21 1.63
C ILE A 164 11.92 -23.08 2.64
N VAL A 165 10.91 -23.79 2.17
CA VAL A 165 10.20 -24.78 2.98
C VAL A 165 11.14 -25.97 3.18
N PHE A 166 11.51 -26.23 4.43
CA PHE A 166 12.33 -27.37 4.82
C PHE A 166 11.56 -28.30 5.76
N ASP A 167 12.02 -29.55 5.82
CA ASP A 167 11.63 -30.48 6.86
C ASP A 167 12.30 -30.08 8.18
N ALA A 168 11.48 -29.91 9.20
CA ALA A 168 11.86 -29.58 10.56
C ALA A 168 11.60 -30.77 11.49
N GLU A 169 12.63 -31.27 12.16
CA GLU A 169 12.49 -32.30 13.19
C GLU A 169 12.48 -31.65 14.58
N ILE A 170 11.38 -31.84 15.30
CA ILE A 170 11.11 -31.26 16.63
C ILE A 170 10.79 -32.41 17.57
N ASP A 171 11.67 -32.68 18.53
CA ASP A 171 11.52 -33.79 19.49
C ASP A 171 11.18 -35.15 18.82
N GLY A 172 11.74 -35.40 17.63
CA GLY A 172 11.52 -36.61 16.83
C GLY A 172 10.26 -36.59 15.95
N SER A 173 9.45 -35.53 16.00
CA SER A 173 8.33 -35.31 15.08
C SER A 173 8.76 -34.48 13.88
N LEU A 174 8.31 -34.87 12.68
CA LEU A 174 8.54 -34.08 11.47
C LEU A 174 7.43 -33.06 11.25
N ALA A 175 7.83 -31.84 10.91
CA ALA A 175 6.99 -30.72 10.54
C ALA A 175 7.59 -30.02 9.31
N ARG A 176 6.81 -29.15 8.66
CA ARG A 176 7.35 -28.21 7.67
C ARG A 176 7.60 -26.87 8.33
N ALA A 177 8.73 -26.26 8.03
CA ALA A 177 9.07 -24.93 8.48
C ALA A 177 9.40 -24.04 7.29
N ASP A 178 8.81 -22.85 7.29
CA ASP A 178 9.18 -21.76 6.39
C ASP A 178 10.45 -21.13 6.95
N VAL A 179 11.59 -21.41 6.30
CA VAL A 179 12.91 -21.00 6.80
C VAL A 179 13.42 -19.83 6.00
N TRP A 180 13.83 -18.81 6.74
CA TRP A 180 14.44 -17.61 6.22
C TRP A 180 15.86 -17.51 6.76
N GLY A 181 16.77 -16.89 6.01
CA GLY A 181 18.03 -16.46 6.60
C GLY A 181 18.19 -14.97 6.50
N VAL A 182 18.65 -14.40 7.59
CA VAL A 182 18.71 -12.95 7.79
C VAL A 182 20.07 -12.56 8.32
N ASP A 183 20.51 -11.35 8.02
CA ASP A 183 21.73 -10.79 8.58
C ASP A 183 21.54 -10.26 10.01
N ASN A 184 22.63 -9.79 10.60
CA ASN A 184 22.68 -9.25 11.95
C ASN A 184 21.89 -7.94 12.15
N ASN A 185 21.59 -7.22 11.08
CA ASN A 185 20.90 -5.94 11.12
C ASN A 185 19.39 -6.12 10.97
N PHE A 186 18.93 -7.22 10.39
CA PHE A 186 17.52 -7.48 10.08
C PHE A 186 16.57 -7.16 11.24
N TYR A 187 16.79 -7.76 12.41
CA TYR A 187 15.89 -7.57 13.55
C TYR A 187 15.96 -6.15 14.10
N ARG A 188 17.14 -5.55 14.12
CA ARG A 188 17.37 -4.19 14.61
C ARG A 188 16.68 -3.16 13.71
N GLU A 189 16.86 -3.28 12.41
CA GLU A 189 16.29 -2.36 11.42
C GLU A 189 14.76 -2.46 11.35
N LEU A 190 14.19 -3.63 11.68
CA LEU A 190 12.74 -3.83 11.81
C LEU A 190 12.20 -3.48 13.21
N GLY A 191 13.04 -3.04 14.15
CA GLY A 191 12.63 -2.71 15.51
C GLY A 191 12.06 -3.91 16.27
N ALA A 192 12.53 -5.11 15.95
CA ALA A 192 12.11 -6.34 16.58
C ALA A 192 12.72 -6.48 17.98
N VAL A 193 11.95 -7.09 18.87
CA VAL A 193 12.39 -7.46 20.22
C VAL A 193 12.05 -8.93 20.47
N PRO A 194 12.89 -9.66 21.22
CA PRO A 194 12.58 -11.03 21.60
C PRO A 194 11.46 -11.07 22.64
N GLU A 195 10.60 -12.09 22.55
CA GLU A 195 9.70 -12.47 23.65
C GLU A 195 10.50 -13.17 24.76
N ILE A 196 11.37 -14.11 24.36
CA ILE A 196 12.28 -14.86 25.22
C ILE A 196 13.62 -15.09 24.51
N GLY A 197 14.70 -15.20 25.28
CA GLY A 197 16.06 -15.38 24.74
C GLY A 197 16.62 -14.12 24.10
N ARG A 198 17.31 -14.26 22.98
CA ARG A 198 17.91 -13.16 22.20
C ARG A 198 17.68 -13.33 20.70
N LEU A 199 17.73 -12.23 19.96
CA LEU A 199 17.74 -12.22 18.50
C LEU A 199 19.20 -12.22 17.99
N PHE A 200 19.38 -12.41 16.68
CA PHE A 200 20.72 -12.38 16.08
C PHE A 200 21.41 -11.04 16.29
N ASP A 201 22.71 -11.13 16.53
CA ASP A 201 23.61 -9.98 16.60
C ASP A 201 24.87 -10.22 15.74
N SER A 202 25.87 -9.35 15.88
CA SER A 202 27.10 -9.42 15.10
C SER A 202 27.95 -10.67 15.37
N GLU A 203 27.80 -11.34 16.52
CA GLU A 203 28.57 -12.55 16.83
C GLU A 203 28.03 -13.77 16.08
N ASP A 204 26.72 -13.81 15.80
CA ASP A 204 26.09 -14.92 15.05
C ASP A 204 26.34 -14.83 13.53
N GLU A 205 26.70 -13.64 13.03
CA GLU A 205 27.01 -13.40 11.62
C GLU A 205 28.51 -13.16 11.39
N ASN A 206 29.34 -14.11 11.83
CA ASN A 206 30.77 -14.05 11.52
C ASN A 206 31.04 -14.52 10.07
N LEU A 207 30.99 -13.57 9.14
CA LEU A 207 31.27 -13.81 7.72
C LEU A 207 32.71 -14.28 7.42
N SER A 208 33.63 -14.10 8.37
CA SER A 208 35.02 -14.56 8.26
C SER A 208 35.26 -15.96 8.86
N ALA A 209 34.25 -16.53 9.52
CA ALA A 209 34.38 -17.85 10.13
C ALA A 209 34.44 -18.96 9.07
N ASN A 210 35.11 -20.05 9.43
CA ASN A 210 35.18 -21.27 8.61
C ASN A 210 33.93 -22.17 8.76
N ALA A 211 32.95 -21.74 9.56
CA ALA A 211 31.67 -22.43 9.74
C ALA A 211 30.58 -21.40 10.03
N ALA A 212 29.40 -21.58 9.45
CA ALA A 212 28.22 -20.79 9.79
C ALA A 212 27.73 -21.12 11.20
N ALA A 213 27.26 -20.10 11.93
CA ALA A 213 26.62 -20.31 13.22
C ALA A 213 25.34 -21.16 13.04
N GLN A 214 25.22 -22.22 13.83
CA GLN A 214 24.07 -23.13 13.82
C GLN A 214 23.09 -22.75 14.92
N VAL A 215 22.57 -21.53 14.83
CA VAL A 215 21.57 -20.98 15.74
C VAL A 215 20.28 -20.67 14.99
N ALA A 216 19.15 -20.69 15.68
CA ALA A 216 17.84 -20.40 15.12
C ALA A 216 17.03 -19.48 16.04
N VAL A 217 16.21 -18.62 15.44
CA VAL A 217 15.18 -17.86 16.13
C VAL A 217 13.82 -18.27 15.58
N LEU A 218 12.86 -18.49 16.47
CA LEU A 218 11.51 -18.92 16.09
C LEU A 218 10.56 -17.72 16.02
N SER A 219 9.56 -17.78 15.15
CA SER A 219 8.40 -16.91 15.33
C SER A 219 7.59 -17.30 16.56
N TYR A 220 6.85 -16.34 17.10
CA TYR A 220 5.91 -16.60 18.18
C TYR A 220 4.90 -17.70 17.82
N GLY A 221 4.31 -17.66 16.61
CA GLY A 221 3.34 -18.65 16.15
C GLY A 221 3.93 -20.05 16.01
N PHE A 222 5.17 -20.16 15.51
CA PHE A 222 5.85 -21.46 15.40
C PHE A 222 6.16 -22.05 16.78
N TRP A 223 6.67 -21.21 17.69
CA TRP A 223 6.91 -21.60 19.08
C TRP A 223 5.64 -22.06 19.80
N GLN A 224 4.52 -21.35 19.65
CA GLN A 224 3.23 -21.75 20.23
C GLN A 224 2.71 -23.07 19.64
N SER A 225 2.81 -23.25 18.33
CA SER A 225 2.22 -24.40 17.65
C SER A 225 3.01 -25.69 17.85
N HIS A 226 4.34 -25.61 17.91
CA HIS A 226 5.21 -26.79 17.97
C HIS A 226 5.81 -27.06 19.34
N TYR A 227 6.03 -26.02 20.16
CA TYR A 227 6.60 -26.15 21.50
C TYR A 227 5.58 -25.78 22.60
N GLY A 228 4.32 -25.52 22.24
CA GLY A 228 3.25 -25.21 23.20
C GLY A 228 3.48 -23.93 24.02
N GLY A 229 4.36 -23.04 23.56
CA GLY A 229 4.75 -21.86 24.34
C GLY A 229 5.69 -22.16 25.52
N ALA A 230 6.42 -23.28 25.50
CA ALA A 230 7.32 -23.65 26.58
C ALA A 230 8.57 -22.75 26.62
N ALA A 231 8.86 -22.16 27.79
CA ALA A 231 10.02 -21.28 27.97
C ALA A 231 11.37 -22.02 27.94
N ASP A 232 11.35 -23.34 28.16
CA ASP A 232 12.53 -24.22 28.08
C ASP A 232 12.99 -24.50 26.64
N VAL A 233 12.36 -23.86 25.63
CA VAL A 233 12.74 -23.98 24.23
C VAL A 233 14.13 -23.42 23.94
N ILE A 234 14.59 -22.44 24.73
CA ILE A 234 15.91 -21.83 24.55
C ILE A 234 17.00 -22.84 24.89
N GLY A 235 17.93 -23.05 23.97
CA GLY A 235 18.99 -24.05 24.06
C GLY A 235 18.60 -25.43 23.51
N LYS A 236 17.32 -25.66 23.16
CA LYS A 236 16.92 -26.90 22.49
C LYS A 236 17.41 -26.93 21.04
N THR A 237 17.58 -28.15 20.53
CA THR A 237 17.97 -28.39 19.15
C THR A 237 16.74 -28.60 18.28
N LEU A 238 16.62 -27.77 17.24
CA LEU A 238 15.74 -27.95 16.09
C LEU A 238 16.58 -28.47 14.93
N LYS A 239 16.18 -29.54 14.24
CA LYS A 239 16.90 -29.92 13.01
C LYS A 239 16.14 -29.44 11.79
N ILE A 240 16.81 -28.73 10.90
CA ILE A 240 16.29 -28.29 9.60
C ILE A 240 17.03 -29.08 8.52
N ASP A 241 16.31 -29.87 7.73
CA ASP A 241 16.87 -30.84 6.76
C ASP A 241 18.03 -31.66 7.35
N ARG A 242 17.80 -32.20 8.57
CA ARG A 242 18.76 -33.00 9.37
C ARG A 242 19.97 -32.22 9.91
N ILE A 243 20.07 -30.92 9.67
CA ILE A 243 21.13 -30.06 10.20
C ILE A 243 20.68 -29.48 11.54
N PRO A 244 21.42 -29.68 12.63
CA PRO A 244 21.02 -29.21 13.96
C PRO A 244 21.23 -27.68 14.08
N PHE A 245 20.24 -27.00 14.66
CA PHE A 245 20.30 -25.60 15.04
C PHE A 245 19.87 -25.44 16.50
N THR A 246 20.61 -24.66 17.26
CA THR A 246 20.27 -24.33 18.65
C THR A 246 19.32 -23.14 18.68
N ILE A 247 18.18 -23.28 19.34
CA ILE A 247 17.20 -22.19 19.45
C ILE A 247 17.73 -21.18 20.47
N ILE A 248 17.94 -19.94 20.04
CA ILE A 248 18.50 -18.87 20.90
C ILE A 248 17.46 -17.81 21.29
N GLY A 249 16.31 -17.77 20.62
CA GLY A 249 15.26 -16.82 20.92
C GLY A 249 13.95 -17.06 20.18
N VAL A 250 12.94 -16.32 20.60
CA VAL A 250 11.62 -16.28 19.97
C VAL A 250 11.24 -14.81 19.75
N THR A 251 10.73 -14.46 18.57
CA THR A 251 10.24 -13.09 18.31
C THR A 251 8.96 -12.80 19.10
N ARG A 252 8.70 -11.51 19.37
CA ARG A 252 7.45 -11.09 20.01
C ARG A 252 6.22 -11.50 19.21
N LYS A 253 5.09 -11.66 19.91
CA LYS A 253 3.78 -11.89 19.27
C LYS A 253 3.45 -10.81 18.24
N GLY A 254 3.01 -11.25 17.05
CA GLY A 254 2.60 -10.36 15.96
C GLY A 254 3.74 -9.74 15.16
N PHE A 255 5.00 -10.14 15.40
CA PHE A 255 6.10 -9.79 14.52
C PHE A 255 6.09 -10.64 13.25
N THR A 256 5.80 -10.03 12.12
CA THR A 256 5.68 -10.69 10.80
C THR A 256 6.89 -10.44 9.87
N GLY A 257 7.96 -9.82 10.39
CA GLY A 257 9.17 -9.54 9.61
C GLY A 257 8.92 -8.57 8.46
N LEU A 258 9.16 -9.03 7.24
CA LEU A 258 8.94 -8.28 5.98
C LEU A 258 7.62 -8.61 5.28
N SER A 259 6.78 -9.45 5.90
CA SER A 259 5.45 -9.79 5.40
C SER A 259 4.40 -9.05 6.22
N ALA A 260 3.31 -8.63 5.58
CA ALA A 260 2.19 -8.01 6.28
C ALA A 260 1.22 -9.06 6.88
N TYR A 261 1.36 -10.36 6.55
CA TYR A 261 0.38 -11.41 6.91
C TYR A 261 0.98 -12.67 7.49
N MET A 262 2.23 -13.00 7.16
CA MET A 262 2.81 -14.29 7.48
C MET A 262 4.04 -14.12 8.35
N GLU A 263 4.08 -14.83 9.47
CA GLU A 263 5.27 -14.86 10.31
C GLU A 263 6.36 -15.70 9.65
N MET A 264 7.62 -15.33 9.89
CA MET A 264 8.78 -16.10 9.44
C MET A 264 8.96 -17.26 10.43
N GLY A 265 8.49 -18.46 10.07
CA GLY A 265 8.41 -19.60 10.99
C GLY A 265 9.71 -19.85 11.75
N VAL A 266 10.82 -19.96 11.00
CA VAL A 266 12.18 -20.08 11.55
C VAL A 266 13.12 -19.15 10.79
N THR A 267 13.97 -18.44 11.52
CA THR A 267 15.06 -17.67 10.93
C THR A 267 16.41 -18.25 11.34
N LEU A 268 17.36 -18.20 10.41
CA LEU A 268 18.76 -18.62 10.57
C LEU A 268 19.70 -17.45 10.25
N PRO A 269 20.96 -17.47 10.71
CA PRO A 269 21.96 -16.52 10.25
C PRO A 269 22.16 -16.61 8.74
N LEU A 270 22.38 -15.48 8.07
CA LEU A 270 22.56 -15.39 6.62
C LEU A 270 23.55 -16.44 6.05
N PRO A 271 24.72 -16.70 6.69
CA PRO A 271 25.69 -17.69 6.21
C PRO A 271 25.21 -19.14 6.26
N ALA A 272 24.19 -19.45 7.06
CA ALA A 272 23.66 -20.81 7.21
C ALA A 272 23.14 -21.38 5.88
N ARG A 273 22.84 -20.54 4.88
CA ARG A 273 22.47 -20.99 3.53
C ARG A 273 23.47 -21.98 2.93
N GLN A 274 24.76 -21.81 3.21
CA GLN A 274 25.81 -22.67 2.69
C GLN A 274 25.67 -24.12 3.16
N LEU A 275 25.08 -24.34 4.34
CA LEU A 275 24.84 -25.67 4.90
C LEU A 275 23.89 -26.52 4.03
N PHE A 276 23.03 -25.87 3.22
CA PHE A 276 22.10 -26.52 2.31
C PHE A 276 22.62 -26.61 0.86
N GLY A 277 23.77 -25.99 0.56
CA GLY A 277 24.27 -25.78 -0.81
C GLY A 277 25.31 -26.78 -1.31
N GLY A 278 25.74 -27.75 -0.50
CA GLY A 278 26.71 -28.81 -0.86
C GLY A 278 28.16 -28.35 -1.08
N GLU A 279 28.46 -27.05 -1.05
CA GLU A 279 29.83 -26.50 -1.08
C GLU A 279 30.41 -26.48 0.33
N ALA A 280 31.41 -27.32 0.61
CA ALA A 280 32.01 -27.43 1.94
C ALA A 280 32.81 -26.18 2.37
N ASP A 281 33.34 -25.43 1.39
CA ASP A 281 34.08 -24.19 1.65
C ASP A 281 33.13 -23.00 1.80
N VAL A 282 32.90 -22.61 3.05
CA VAL A 282 32.05 -21.46 3.43
C VAL A 282 32.50 -20.19 2.73
N GLN A 283 33.81 -19.91 2.74
CA GLN A 283 34.34 -18.66 2.21
C GLN A 283 34.19 -18.61 0.70
N LYS A 284 34.47 -19.72 0.01
CA LYS A 284 34.23 -19.83 -1.43
C LYS A 284 32.75 -19.64 -1.79
N TYR A 285 31.83 -20.17 -0.99
CA TYR A 285 30.39 -19.98 -1.21
C TYR A 285 29.98 -18.52 -1.01
N LEU A 286 30.35 -17.92 0.12
CA LEU A 286 29.99 -16.55 0.50
C LEU A 286 30.61 -15.50 -0.43
N GLN A 287 31.84 -15.72 -0.90
CA GLN A 287 32.56 -14.80 -1.79
C GLN A 287 32.21 -14.98 -3.27
N ARG A 288 31.27 -15.87 -3.61
CA ARG A 288 30.90 -16.15 -5.00
C ARG A 288 30.08 -14.98 -5.58
N ARG A 289 30.76 -14.06 -6.26
CA ARG A 289 30.18 -12.86 -6.90
C ARG A 289 29.04 -13.16 -7.88
N ALA A 290 29.11 -14.31 -8.58
CA ALA A 290 28.09 -14.75 -9.52
C ALA A 290 26.84 -15.38 -8.86
N ALA A 291 26.91 -15.78 -7.59
CA ALA A 291 25.80 -16.40 -6.89
C ALA A 291 24.88 -15.32 -6.32
N ARG A 292 23.75 -15.09 -7.00
CA ARG A 292 22.74 -14.10 -6.63
C ARG A 292 21.59 -14.78 -5.90
N TRP A 293 21.51 -14.58 -4.59
CA TRP A 293 20.55 -15.26 -3.72
C TRP A 293 20.00 -14.39 -2.59
N LEU A 294 20.47 -13.14 -2.49
CA LEU A 294 20.05 -12.21 -1.45
C LEU A 294 19.02 -11.22 -1.95
N GLN A 295 18.01 -11.01 -1.15
CA GLN A 295 17.16 -9.84 -1.18
C GLN A 295 17.70 -8.82 -0.17
N ALA A 296 17.52 -7.53 -0.45
CA ALA A 296 18.05 -6.47 0.39
C ALA A 296 17.08 -5.31 0.54
N ALA A 297 17.14 -4.67 1.70
CA ALA A 297 16.39 -3.46 1.99
C ALA A 297 17.19 -2.56 2.93
N GLY A 298 16.77 -1.30 3.02
CA GLY A 298 17.39 -0.33 3.89
C GLY A 298 16.36 0.64 4.45
N ARG A 299 16.66 1.19 5.62
CA ARG A 299 15.85 2.22 6.26
C ARG A 299 16.39 3.59 5.89
N LEU A 300 15.64 4.36 5.13
CA LEU A 300 16.00 5.72 4.72
C LEU A 300 16.32 6.58 5.95
N ARG A 301 17.37 7.40 5.84
CA ARG A 301 17.63 8.43 6.84
C ARG A 301 16.49 9.46 6.87
N PRO A 302 16.23 10.10 8.01
CA PRO A 302 15.23 11.16 8.10
C PRO A 302 15.48 12.26 7.05
N GLY A 303 14.46 12.59 6.25
CA GLY A 303 14.52 13.63 5.23
C GLY A 303 15.07 13.20 3.87
N VAL A 304 15.53 11.95 3.71
CA VAL A 304 15.95 11.41 2.41
C VAL A 304 14.73 10.91 1.63
N THR A 305 14.61 11.31 0.37
CA THR A 305 13.52 10.88 -0.50
C THR A 305 13.87 9.58 -1.23
N LEU A 306 12.85 8.83 -1.67
CA LEU A 306 13.05 7.64 -2.50
C LEU A 306 13.83 7.95 -3.79
N GLU A 307 13.61 9.12 -4.38
CA GLU A 307 14.33 9.55 -5.59
C GLU A 307 15.81 9.79 -5.33
N GLN A 308 16.17 10.40 -4.18
CA GLN A 308 17.56 10.58 -3.77
C GLN A 308 18.24 9.24 -3.51
N ALA A 309 17.56 8.31 -2.84
CA ALA A 309 18.06 6.96 -2.63
C ALA A 309 18.29 6.22 -3.97
N ARG A 310 17.33 6.31 -4.90
CA ARG A 310 17.45 5.74 -6.24
C ARG A 310 18.63 6.34 -7.02
N ALA A 311 18.82 7.65 -6.93
CA ALA A 311 19.92 8.34 -7.61
C ALA A 311 21.29 7.90 -7.06
N GLN A 312 21.46 7.83 -5.73
CA GLN A 312 22.72 7.39 -5.13
C GLN A 312 23.02 5.91 -5.42
N LEU A 313 22.05 5.02 -5.24
CA LEU A 313 22.26 3.61 -5.57
C LEU A 313 22.55 3.43 -7.07
N GLY A 314 21.90 4.23 -7.91
CA GLY A 314 22.16 4.28 -9.35
C GLY A 314 23.60 4.71 -9.69
N SER A 315 24.20 5.63 -8.93
CA SER A 315 25.59 6.04 -9.14
C SER A 315 26.61 5.01 -8.65
N LEU A 316 26.29 4.23 -7.61
CA LEU A 316 27.17 3.15 -7.11
C LEU A 316 27.13 1.90 -8.01
N TRP A 317 26.02 1.69 -8.73
CA TRP A 317 25.77 0.47 -9.48
C TRP A 317 26.80 0.12 -10.57
N PRO A 318 27.35 1.07 -11.37
CA PRO A 318 28.34 0.75 -12.39
C PRO A 318 29.65 0.19 -11.82
N GLU A 319 30.13 0.74 -10.70
CA GLU A 319 31.36 0.32 -10.03
C GLU A 319 31.19 -1.08 -9.43
N ILE A 320 30.10 -1.29 -8.69
CA ILE A 320 29.72 -2.62 -8.15
C ILE A 320 29.57 -3.62 -9.29
N ARG A 321 29.00 -3.23 -10.44
CA ARG A 321 28.86 -4.13 -11.59
C ARG A 321 30.20 -4.50 -12.21
N GLN A 322 31.11 -3.55 -12.39
CA GLN A 322 32.41 -3.78 -13.03
C GLN A 322 33.32 -4.66 -12.17
N GLU A 323 33.34 -4.46 -10.86
CA GLU A 323 34.13 -5.30 -9.95
C GLU A 323 33.59 -6.73 -9.79
N MET A 324 32.36 -6.98 -10.26
CA MET A 324 31.65 -8.26 -10.06
C MET A 324 31.58 -9.13 -11.33
N VAL A 325 32.15 -8.67 -12.45
CA VAL A 325 32.47 -9.50 -13.61
C VAL A 325 33.84 -10.16 -13.37
N PRO A 326 33.97 -11.50 -13.45
CA PRO A 326 35.26 -12.17 -13.29
C PRO A 326 36.31 -11.61 -14.27
N PRO A 327 37.57 -11.39 -13.86
CA PRO A 327 38.60 -10.79 -14.70
C PRO A 327 38.94 -11.63 -15.96
N ASP A 328 38.53 -12.90 -16.00
CA ASP A 328 38.70 -13.85 -17.09
C ASP A 328 37.49 -13.97 -18.03
N LYS A 329 36.41 -13.20 -17.81
CA LYS A 329 35.19 -13.27 -18.65
C LYS A 329 34.71 -11.91 -19.10
N THR A 330 34.42 -11.79 -20.40
CA THR A 330 33.72 -10.63 -20.94
C THR A 330 32.21 -10.90 -20.92
N PHE A 331 31.36 -9.87 -20.96
CA PHE A 331 29.90 -10.03 -21.08
C PHE A 331 29.48 -10.93 -22.26
N ALA A 332 30.31 -11.04 -23.31
CA ALA A 332 30.12 -11.94 -24.45
C ALA A 332 30.21 -13.43 -24.08
N ASP A 333 30.95 -13.78 -23.02
CA ASP A 333 31.22 -15.17 -22.58
C ASP A 333 30.17 -15.70 -21.60
N LEU A 334 29.28 -14.83 -21.09
CA LEU A 334 28.23 -15.20 -20.15
C LEU A 334 26.93 -15.70 -20.83
N GLY A 335 27.00 -15.99 -22.12
CA GLY A 335 25.89 -16.55 -22.89
C GLY A 335 24.81 -15.52 -23.18
N ARG A 336 24.31 -15.52 -24.42
CA ARG A 336 23.10 -14.74 -24.75
C ARG A 336 21.92 -15.34 -24.01
N PHE A 337 21.38 -14.59 -23.05
CA PHE A 337 20.09 -14.88 -22.44
C PHE A 337 19.00 -14.79 -23.51
N ARG A 338 18.12 -15.80 -23.54
CA ARG A 338 16.81 -15.73 -24.20
C ARG A 338 15.78 -15.29 -23.18
#